data_AF-A0AAW2ZSU6-F1
#
_entry.id   AF-A0AAW2ZSU6-F1
#
_cell.length_a   1.000
_cell.length_b   1.000
_cell.length_c   1.000
_cell.angle_alpha   90.00
_cell.angle_beta   90.00
_cell.angle_gamma   90.00
#
_symmetry.space_group_name_H-M   'P 1'
#
loop_
_entity.id
_entity.type
_entity.pdbx_description
1 polymer ?
#
loop_
_entity_poly.entity_id
_entity_poly.type
_entity_poly.pdbx_seq_one_letter_code
_entity_poly.pdbx_strand_id
1 'polypeptide(L)'
;MSAIPSHGTADHEVDPVQRTQRYVQDHQLNELFGHLLQLVLYHRPDDPRAFLAEEVRKIREEKLTSPLFTERDLETMFEMIDVTAQRWITVTQLRNTCRNLATASSTSTVSTSGGGLTAEQEAAIAAAGDAAGHVTIENFKEVLSSLLLTKNMWS
;
A
#
# COMPACT_ATOMS: atom_id res chain seq x y z
N MET A 1 -49.64 42.67 13.12
CA MET A 1 -49.38 41.22 13.05
C MET A 1 -48.08 41.03 12.30
N SER A 2 -46.96 40.92 13.00
CA SER A 2 -45.62 40.81 12.37
C SER A 2 -45.31 39.34 12.11
N ALA A 3 -45.03 39.00 10.86
CA ALA A 3 -44.58 37.69 10.44
C ALA A 3 -43.16 37.42 10.94
N ILE A 4 -42.94 36.28 11.58
CA ILE A 4 -41.62 35.79 11.99
C ILE A 4 -40.98 35.07 10.80
N PRO A 5 -39.74 35.39 10.39
CA PRO A 5 -39.06 34.67 9.32
C PRO A 5 -38.43 33.37 9.84
N SER A 6 -38.49 32.37 8.95
CA SER A 6 -37.79 31.09 8.94
C SER A 6 -36.32 31.18 9.36
N HIS A 7 -35.87 30.28 10.25
CA HIS A 7 -34.63 29.52 10.11
C HIS A 7 -34.57 28.42 11.18
N GLY A 8 -35.01 27.22 10.82
CA GLY A 8 -34.70 25.99 11.55
C GLY A 8 -33.83 25.13 10.66
N THR A 9 -32.52 25.32 10.77
CA THR A 9 -31.48 24.53 10.13
C THR A 9 -31.70 23.05 10.42
N ALA A 10 -31.93 22.28 9.36
CA ALA A 10 -31.86 20.83 9.41
C ALA A 10 -30.41 20.42 9.65
N ASP A 11 -30.00 20.40 10.92
CA ASP A 11 -28.83 19.64 11.34
C ASP A 11 -29.19 18.16 11.14
N HIS A 12 -28.78 17.62 9.99
CA HIS A 12 -28.73 16.18 9.77
C HIS A 12 -27.76 15.60 10.79
N GLU A 13 -28.28 15.21 11.95
CA GLU A 13 -27.58 14.41 12.94
C GLU A 13 -27.23 13.08 12.26
N VAL A 14 -26.01 12.99 11.72
CA VAL A 14 -25.53 11.81 11.01
C VAL A 14 -25.65 10.62 11.96
N ASP A 15 -26.43 9.62 11.54
CA ASP A 15 -26.68 8.39 12.29
C ASP A 15 -25.36 7.87 12.91
N PRO A 16 -25.29 7.67 14.24
CA PRO A 16 -24.09 7.20 14.92
C PRO A 16 -23.54 5.90 14.34
N VAL A 17 -24.40 5.03 13.77
CA VAL A 17 -23.97 3.81 13.09
C VAL A 17 -23.21 4.14 11.80
N GLN A 18 -23.73 5.05 10.97
CA GLN A 18 -23.06 5.48 9.74
C GLN A 18 -21.72 6.15 10.03
N ARG A 19 -21.66 6.99 11.07
CA ARG A 19 -20.41 7.61 11.50
C ARG A 19 -19.37 6.58 11.94
N THR A 20 -19.78 5.55 12.66
CA THR A 20 -18.90 4.46 13.09
C THR A 20 -18.40 3.66 11.89
N GLN A 21 -19.29 3.31 10.96
CA GLN A 21 -18.92 2.57 9.75
C GLN A 21 -17.91 3.34 8.88
N ARG A 22 -18.12 4.65 8.70
CA ARG A 22 -17.16 5.51 7.99
C ARG A 22 -15.82 5.53 8.69
N TYR A 23 -15.80 5.75 10.01
CA TYR A 23 -14.56 5.75 10.78
C TYR A 23 -13.78 4.43 10.65
N VAL A 24 -14.46 3.29 10.71
CA VAL A 24 -13.84 1.96 10.53
C VAL A 24 -13.23 1.81 9.13
N GLN A 25 -13.93 2.28 8.09
CA GLN A 25 -13.48 2.21 6.70
C GLN A 25 -12.34 3.18 6.40
N ASP A 26 -12.52 4.46 6.73
CA ASP A 26 -11.57 5.55 6.47
C ASP A 26 -10.22 5.28 7.15
N HIS A 27 -10.23 4.60 8.29
CA HIS A 27 -9.01 4.24 9.04
C HIS A 27 -8.59 2.78 8.91
N GLN A 28 -9.21 2.01 7.99
CA GLN A 28 -8.84 0.61 7.69
C GLN A 28 -8.69 -0.26 8.95
N LEU A 29 -9.61 -0.10 9.92
CA LEU A 29 -9.46 -0.74 11.23
C LEU A 29 -9.54 -2.27 11.12
N ASN A 30 -10.34 -2.79 10.18
CA ASN A 30 -10.47 -4.23 9.97
C ASN A 30 -9.14 -4.86 9.52
N GLU A 31 -8.43 -4.17 8.63
CA GLU A 31 -7.12 -4.56 8.12
C GLU A 31 -6.07 -4.50 9.23
N LEU A 32 -6.08 -3.43 10.04
CA LEU A 32 -5.22 -3.30 11.20
C LEU A 32 -5.45 -4.44 12.20
N PHE A 33 -6.69 -4.71 12.57
CA PHE A 33 -7.01 -5.81 13.49
C PHE A 33 -6.66 -7.18 12.90
N GLY A 34 -6.87 -7.38 11.60
CA GLY A 34 -6.48 -8.60 10.90
C GLY A 34 -4.97 -8.85 10.97
N HIS A 35 -4.17 -7.82 10.72
CA HIS A 35 -2.72 -7.88 10.82
C HIS A 35 -2.26 -8.19 12.26
N LEU A 36 -2.78 -7.45 13.26
CA LEU A 36 -2.44 -7.68 14.67
C LEU A 36 -2.80 -9.11 15.12
N LEU A 37 -3.95 -9.63 14.68
CA LEU A 37 -4.36 -11.00 14.97
C LEU A 37 -3.41 -12.03 14.32
N GLN A 38 -2.99 -11.79 13.08
CA GLN A 38 -2.02 -12.65 12.39
C GLN A 38 -0.69 -12.71 13.16
N LEU A 39 -0.19 -11.58 13.66
CA LEU A 39 1.04 -11.54 14.47
C LEU A 39 0.91 -12.39 15.74
N VAL A 40 -0.21 -12.28 16.46
CA VAL A 40 -0.45 -13.08 17.68
C VAL A 40 -0.52 -14.57 17.37
N LEU A 41 -1.23 -14.96 16.30
CA LEU A 41 -1.38 -16.37 15.91
C LEU A 41 -0.04 -16.98 15.45
N TYR A 42 0.78 -16.21 14.76
CA TYR A 42 2.08 -16.63 14.25
C TYR A 42 3.12 -16.74 15.37
N HIS A 43 3.30 -15.67 16.15
CA HIS A 43 4.36 -15.61 17.15
C HIS A 43 4.00 -16.32 18.47
N ARG A 44 2.70 -16.48 18.76
CA ARG A 44 2.17 -17.07 20.02
C ARG A 44 2.93 -16.58 21.26
N PRO A 45 2.96 -15.26 21.50
CA PRO A 45 3.69 -14.69 22.62
C PRO A 45 3.08 -15.13 23.96
N ASP A 46 3.92 -15.26 24.99
CA ASP A 46 3.49 -15.59 26.35
C ASP A 46 2.57 -14.51 26.97
N ASP A 47 2.80 -13.24 26.61
CA ASP A 47 1.93 -12.10 26.95
C ASP A 47 1.45 -11.39 25.67
N PRO A 48 0.28 -11.78 25.13
CA PRO A 48 -0.29 -11.17 23.92
C PRO A 48 -0.58 -9.68 24.06
N ARG A 49 -0.91 -9.20 25.27
CA ARG A 49 -1.27 -7.80 25.49
C ARG A 49 -0.03 -6.91 25.45
N ALA A 50 1.05 -7.32 26.13
CA ALA A 50 2.32 -6.61 26.09
C ALA A 50 2.90 -6.61 24.67
N PHE A 51 2.85 -7.75 23.97
CA PHE A 51 3.28 -7.87 22.58
C PHE A 51 2.52 -6.90 21.66
N LEU A 52 1.19 -6.93 21.67
CA LEU A 52 0.37 -6.04 20.83
C LEU A 52 0.57 -4.56 21.15
N ALA A 53 0.75 -4.20 22.42
CA ALA A 53 1.02 -2.81 22.81
C ALA A 53 2.31 -2.28 22.18
N GLU A 54 3.34 -3.13 22.14
CA GLU A 54 4.62 -2.81 21.51
C GLU A 54 4.51 -2.74 19.98
N GLU A 55 3.78 -3.65 19.34
CA GLU A 55 3.55 -3.59 17.89
C GLU A 55 2.77 -2.33 17.47
N VAL A 56 1.72 -1.96 18.21
CA VAL A 56 1.00 -0.70 17.97
C VAL A 56 1.91 0.52 18.18
N ARG A 57 2.83 0.46 19.14
CA ARG A 57 3.82 1.53 19.40
C ARG A 57 4.77 1.68 18.21
N LYS A 58 5.34 0.59 17.71
CA LYS A 58 6.20 0.55 16.52
C LYS A 58 5.49 1.10 15.29
N ILE A 59 4.30 0.58 15.02
CA ILE A 59 3.45 1.00 13.91
C ILE A 59 3.24 2.53 13.97
N ARG A 60 2.90 3.08 15.15
CA ARG A 60 2.71 4.53 15.36
C ARG A 60 3.99 5.35 15.18
N GLU A 61 5.10 4.91 15.76
CA GLU A 61 6.34 5.69 15.84
C GLU A 61 7.18 5.63 14.56
N GLU A 62 7.24 4.46 13.96
CA GLU A 62 8.08 4.19 12.80
C GLU A 62 7.34 4.57 11.50
N LYS A 63 6.05 4.95 11.59
CA LYS A 63 5.12 5.09 10.44
C LYS A 63 5.29 3.94 9.46
N LEU A 64 5.63 2.75 9.99
CA LEU A 64 5.96 1.61 9.17
C LEU A 64 4.67 1.18 8.51
N THR A 65 4.50 1.59 7.26
CA THR A 65 3.99 0.66 6.28
C THR A 65 4.97 -0.51 6.35
N SER A 66 4.57 -1.61 6.98
CA SER A 66 5.34 -2.84 6.81
C SER A 66 5.44 -3.03 5.31
N PRO A 67 6.65 -3.02 4.72
CA PRO A 67 6.77 -3.11 3.29
C PRO A 67 6.10 -4.42 2.89
N LEU A 68 5.19 -4.37 1.90
CA LEU A 68 4.47 -5.56 1.44
C LEU A 68 5.42 -6.69 1.01
N PHE A 69 6.67 -6.33 0.70
CA PHE A 69 7.74 -7.20 0.29
C PHE A 69 8.97 -6.94 1.15
N THR A 70 9.60 -8.01 1.61
CA THR A 70 10.93 -7.95 2.20
C THR A 70 11.99 -7.84 1.10
N GLU A 71 13.22 -7.49 1.48
CA GLU A 71 14.37 -7.49 0.56
C GLU A 71 14.55 -8.84 -0.15
N ARG A 72 14.34 -9.94 0.58
CA ARG A 72 14.41 -11.30 0.05
C ARG A 72 13.30 -11.59 -0.96
N ASP A 73 12.12 -11.02 -0.78
CA ASP A 73 11.01 -11.17 -1.73
C ASP A 73 11.35 -10.46 -3.04
N LEU A 74 11.92 -9.25 -2.96
CA LEU A 74 12.38 -8.50 -4.14
C LEU A 74 13.50 -9.23 -4.88
N GLU A 75 14.45 -9.83 -4.16
CA GLU A 75 15.49 -10.68 -4.75
C GLU A 75 14.89 -11.87 -5.49
N THR A 76 13.97 -12.58 -4.83
CA THR A 76 13.29 -13.74 -5.42
C THR A 76 12.51 -13.34 -6.68
N MET A 77 11.82 -12.20 -6.65
CA MET A 77 11.10 -11.67 -7.81
C MET A 77 12.03 -11.35 -8.96
N PHE A 78 13.16 -10.70 -8.69
CA PHE A 78 14.16 -10.40 -9.70
C PHE A 78 14.69 -11.68 -10.35
N GLU A 79 15.03 -12.70 -9.55
CA GLU A 79 15.52 -13.98 -10.05
C GLU A 79 14.48 -14.74 -10.88
N MET A 80 13.19 -14.62 -10.55
CA MET A 80 12.13 -15.19 -11.39
C MET A 80 11.97 -14.50 -12.75
N ILE A 81 12.34 -13.23 -12.86
CA ILE A 81 12.27 -12.45 -14.11
C ILE A 81 13.55 -12.66 -14.94
N ASP A 82 14.71 -12.71 -14.30
CA ASP A 82 16.02 -13.00 -14.90
C ASP A 82 16.21 -14.51 -15.12
N VAL A 83 15.36 -15.11 -15.95
CA VAL A 83 15.44 -16.53 -16.33
C VAL A 83 16.74 -16.91 -17.03
N THR A 84 17.46 -15.93 -17.59
CA THR A 84 18.75 -16.13 -18.26
C THR A 84 19.94 -16.04 -17.30
N ALA A 85 19.71 -15.71 -16.02
CA ALA A 85 20.72 -15.52 -14.98
C ALA A 85 21.81 -14.51 -15.37
N GLN A 86 21.44 -13.49 -16.16
CA GLN A 86 22.36 -12.48 -16.67
C GLN A 86 22.62 -11.36 -15.65
N ARG A 87 21.93 -11.38 -14.50
CA ARG A 87 21.96 -10.38 -13.42
C ARG A 87 21.40 -9.03 -13.84
N TRP A 88 20.62 -9.00 -14.92
CA TRP A 88 19.87 -7.84 -15.36
C TRP A 88 18.55 -8.27 -15.99
N ILE A 89 17.58 -7.35 -15.96
CA ILE A 89 16.33 -7.45 -16.72
C ILE A 89 16.18 -6.24 -17.63
N THR A 90 15.30 -6.30 -18.61
CA THR A 90 14.99 -5.15 -19.46
C THR A 90 14.06 -4.17 -18.74
N VAL A 91 14.14 -2.89 -19.11
CA VAL A 91 13.17 -1.86 -18.68
C VAL A 91 11.72 -2.28 -18.96
N THR A 92 11.47 -3.00 -20.05
CA THR A 92 10.15 -3.54 -20.39
C THR A 92 9.69 -4.60 -19.38
N GLN A 93 10.57 -5.50 -18.94
CA GLN A 93 10.27 -6.48 -17.91
C GLN A 93 9.98 -5.80 -16.56
N LEU A 94 10.79 -4.82 -16.15
CA LEU A 94 10.51 -4.00 -14.97
C LEU A 94 9.12 -3.35 -15.06
N ARG A 95 8.79 -2.70 -16.18
CA ARG A 95 7.49 -2.04 -16.39
C ARG A 95 6.33 -3.01 -16.24
N ASN A 96 6.42 -4.18 -16.85
CA ASN A 96 5.36 -5.20 -16.77
C ASN A 96 5.19 -5.70 -15.33
N THR A 97 6.29 -5.91 -14.61
CA THR A 97 6.26 -6.28 -13.19
C THR A 97 5.56 -5.21 -12.35
N CYS A 98 5.94 -3.94 -12.50
CA CYS A 98 5.31 -2.82 -11.78
C CYS A 98 3.80 -2.74 -12.08
N ARG A 99 3.40 -2.91 -13.34
CA ARG A 99 1.99 -2.91 -13.75
C ARG A 99 1.20 -4.05 -13.13
N ASN A 100 1.76 -5.27 -13.13
CA ASN A 100 1.12 -6.44 -12.55
C ASN A 100 0.92 -6.27 -11.03
N LEU A 101 1.94 -5.76 -10.32
CA LEU A 101 1.86 -5.48 -8.89
C LEU A 101 0.84 -4.39 -8.55
N ALA A 102 0.77 -3.33 -9.36
CA ALA A 102 -0.23 -2.28 -9.18
C ALA A 102 -1.65 -2.82 -9.33
N THR A 103 -1.90 -3.69 -10.31
CA THR A 103 -3.22 -4.31 -10.51
C THR A 103 -3.61 -5.33 -9.44
N ALA A 104 -2.63 -6.01 -8.83
CA ALA A 104 -2.86 -6.92 -7.71
C ALA A 104 -3.19 -6.19 -6.41
N SER A 105 -2.77 -4.93 -6.26
CA SER A 105 -3.09 -4.08 -5.11
C SER A 105 -4.48 -3.41 -5.19
N SER A 106 -5.13 -3.45 -6.35
CA SER A 106 -6.42 -2.77 -6.61
C SER A 106 -7.64 -3.69 -6.60
N THR A 107 -7.59 -4.84 -5.92
CA THR A 107 -8.65 -5.87 -5.93
C THR A 107 -10.00 -5.47 -5.31
N SER A 108 -10.18 -4.20 -4.94
CA SER A 108 -11.46 -3.63 -4.50
C SER A 108 -11.77 -2.38 -5.29
N THR A 109 -12.15 -2.53 -6.56
CA THR A 109 -13.21 -1.78 -7.27
C THR A 109 -13.11 -2.06 -8.77
N VAL A 110 -14.18 -2.60 -9.33
CA VAL A 110 -14.42 -2.57 -10.78
C VAL A 110 -14.53 -1.10 -11.17
N SER A 111 -13.45 -0.55 -11.72
CA SER A 111 -13.46 0.73 -12.43
C SER A 111 -12.77 0.56 -13.76
N THR A 112 -13.59 0.59 -14.79
CA THR A 112 -13.24 0.51 -16.21
C THR A 112 -12.58 1.82 -16.66
N SER A 113 -11.34 2.06 -16.23
CA SER A 113 -10.39 2.97 -16.90
C SER A 113 -9.02 2.85 -16.24
N GLY A 114 -8.13 2.07 -16.86
CA GLY A 114 -6.67 2.09 -16.69
C GLY A 114 -6.12 2.27 -15.27
N GLY A 115 -6.01 1.16 -14.52
CA GLY A 115 -5.04 1.02 -13.42
C GLY A 115 -3.61 1.04 -13.94
N GLY A 116 -3.21 2.17 -14.54
CA GLY A 116 -1.91 2.41 -15.13
C GLY A 116 -0.97 3.09 -14.13
N LEU A 117 0.32 2.85 -14.32
CA LEU A 117 1.39 3.57 -13.63
C LEU A 117 1.23 5.08 -13.88
N THR A 118 1.48 5.91 -12.87
CA THR A 118 1.48 7.37 -13.04
C THR A 118 2.63 7.80 -13.96
N ALA A 119 2.55 9.01 -14.54
CA ALA A 119 3.62 9.54 -15.39
C ALA A 119 4.98 9.59 -14.66
N GLU A 120 4.96 9.88 -13.36
CA GLU A 120 6.16 9.87 -12.51
C GLU A 120 6.74 8.45 -12.35
N GLN A 121 5.88 7.45 -12.17
CA GLN A 121 6.28 6.05 -12.06
C GLN A 121 6.84 5.52 -13.38
N GLU A 122 6.25 5.87 -14.53
CA GLU A 122 6.78 5.53 -15.85
C GLU A 122 8.14 6.19 -16.11
N ALA A 123 8.33 7.44 -15.68
CA ALA A 123 9.61 8.12 -15.78
C ALA A 123 10.70 7.45 -14.92
N ALA A 124 10.36 7.05 -13.69
CA ALA A 124 11.28 6.31 -12.81
C ALA A 124 11.68 4.95 -13.39
N ILE A 125 10.73 4.21 -13.98
CA ILE A 125 11.01 2.94 -14.66
C ILE A 125 11.91 3.13 -15.87
N ALA A 126 11.67 4.18 -16.67
CA ALA A 126 12.52 4.49 -17.83
C ALA A 126 13.94 4.89 -17.42
N ALA A 127 14.09 5.63 -16.32
CA ALA A 127 15.38 6.08 -15.80
C ALA A 127 16.21 4.96 -15.14
N ALA A 128 15.58 3.84 -14.77
CA ALA A 128 16.25 2.71 -14.12
C ALA A 128 17.13 1.88 -15.07
N GLY A 129 16.93 2.03 -16.39
CA GLY A 129 17.73 1.36 -17.41
C GLY A 129 19.05 2.06 -17.68
N ASP A 130 20.10 1.29 -17.94
CA ASP A 130 21.36 1.80 -18.49
C ASP A 130 21.24 2.15 -19.99
N ALA A 131 22.36 2.51 -20.64
CA ALA A 131 22.39 2.85 -22.06
C ALA A 131 21.96 1.69 -22.99
N ALA A 132 21.97 0.45 -22.52
CA ALA A 132 21.49 -0.74 -23.23
C ALA A 132 20.04 -1.12 -22.84
N GLY A 133 19.42 -0.41 -21.90
CA GLY A 133 18.09 -0.71 -21.38
C GLY A 133 18.08 -1.86 -20.36
N HIS A 134 19.22 -2.17 -19.76
CA HIS A 134 19.34 -3.16 -18.68
C HIS A 134 19.11 -2.50 -17.32
N VAL A 135 18.42 -3.22 -16.45
CA VAL A 135 18.07 -2.84 -15.10
C VAL A 135 18.70 -3.88 -14.17
N THR A 136 19.57 -3.44 -13.26
CA THR A 136 20.15 -4.31 -12.23
C THR A 136 19.18 -4.50 -11.07
N ILE A 137 19.52 -5.42 -10.17
CA ILE A 137 18.71 -5.69 -8.98
C ILE A 137 18.60 -4.48 -8.05
N GLU A 138 19.65 -3.66 -7.98
CA GLU A 138 19.66 -2.43 -7.17
C GLU A 138 18.65 -1.42 -7.70
N ASN A 139 18.70 -1.13 -9.02
CA ASN A 139 17.76 -0.21 -9.66
C ASN A 139 16.31 -0.75 -9.61
N PHE A 140 16.14 -2.07 -9.73
CA PHE A 140 14.85 -2.74 -9.56
C PHE A 140 14.28 -2.54 -8.15
N LYS A 141 15.08 -2.78 -7.11
CA LYS A 141 14.70 -2.59 -5.70
C LYS A 141 14.35 -1.13 -5.42
N GLU A 142 15.11 -0.18 -5.95
CA GLU A 142 14.86 1.26 -5.78
C GLU A 142 13.51 1.67 -6.38
N VAL A 143 13.24 1.28 -7.63
CA VAL A 143 11.98 1.62 -8.32
C VAL A 143 10.78 1.00 -7.59
N LEU A 144 10.87 -0.27 -7.21
CA LEU A 144 9.76 -0.92 -6.49
C LEU A 144 9.57 -0.35 -5.10
N SER A 145 10.64 -0.01 -4.39
CA SER A 145 10.53 0.67 -3.10
C SER A 145 9.79 2.00 -3.25
N SER A 146 10.19 2.84 -4.21
CA SER A 146 9.49 4.10 -4.50
C SER A 146 8.00 3.88 -4.86
N LEU A 147 7.71 2.87 -5.66
CA LEU A 147 6.35 2.52 -6.09
C LEU A 147 5.46 1.98 -4.95
N LEU A 148 6.03 1.23 -4.02
CA LEU A 148 5.31 0.54 -2.94
C LEU A 148 5.22 1.37 -1.65
N LEU A 149 6.22 2.22 -1.37
CA LEU A 149 6.22 3.12 -0.22
C LEU A 149 5.36 4.38 -0.42
N THR A 150 4.92 4.70 -1.64
CA THR A 150 4.07 5.87 -1.89
C THR A 150 2.61 5.68 -1.49
N LYS A 151 2.15 4.47 -1.17
CA LYS A 151 0.87 4.27 -0.47
C LYS A 151 1.07 4.57 1.02
N ASN A 152 1.03 5.85 1.36
CA ASN A 152 0.73 6.28 2.73
C ASN A 152 -0.61 5.64 3.12
N MET A 153 -0.56 4.56 3.90
CA MET A 153 -1.78 3.96 4.45
C MET A 153 -2.50 4.93 5.40
N TRP A 154 -1.84 6.00 5.84
CA TRP A 154 -2.27 6.86 6.92
C TRP A 154 -2.27 8.35 6.53
N SER A 155 -2.91 8.69 5.41
CA SER A 155 -3.25 10.08 5.09
C SER A 155 -4.74 10.32 5.17
#